data_AF-A0A8T2FBN6-F1
#
_entry.id   AF-A0A8T2FBN6-F1
#
_cell.length_a   1.000
_cell.length_b   1.000
_cell.length_c   1.000
_cell.angle_alpha   90.00
_cell.angle_beta   90.00
_cell.angle_gamma   90.00
#
_symmetry.space_group_name_H-M   'P 1'
#
loop_
_entity.id
_entity.type
_entity.pdbx_description
1 polymer ?
#
loop_
_entity_poly.entity_id
_entity_poly.type
_entity_poly.pdbx_seq_one_letter_code
_entity_poly.pdbx_strand_id
1 'polypeptide(L)'
;MMTTLLRRSLLDASKQATSINGILFHQLAPAKYFRVPAVGGLRDFSKMTFEKKKTSEEEEGSGDGVKVNDQGNKEEQLIVSYWGVKPMKITKEDGTEWKWSCFRPWETYKADLTIDLKKHHVPSTLPDKFAYWTVKSLRWPTDLFFQRRYGCRAMMLETVAAVPGMVGGMLMHFKSLRRFEQSGGWIKALLEEAENERMHLMTFMEVAKPKWYERALVISVQGVFFNAYLIGYIISPKFAHRMVGYLEEEAIHSYTEFLKELDNGNIENVPAPAIAVDYWRLEADATLRDVVMVVRADEAHHRDINHYASDIHYQGHELKEAPAPIGYH
;
A
#
# COMPACT_ATOMS: atom_id res chain seq x y z
N MET A 1 57.99 26.98 -40.88
CA MET A 1 58.50 26.72 -39.51
C MET A 1 57.44 26.05 -38.62
N MET A 2 56.65 25.11 -39.18
CA MET A 2 55.55 24.44 -38.44
C MET A 2 55.37 22.98 -38.89
N THR A 3 56.44 22.37 -39.41
CA THR A 3 56.50 20.98 -39.92
C THR A 3 57.66 20.18 -39.30
N THR A 4 58.29 20.72 -38.24
CA THR A 4 59.41 20.08 -37.54
C THR A 4 59.10 19.79 -36.07
N LEU A 5 58.01 20.35 -35.51
CA LEU A 5 57.57 20.11 -34.13
C LEU A 5 56.58 18.93 -33.99
N LEU A 6 55.89 18.53 -35.07
CA LEU A 6 54.99 17.37 -35.08
C LEU A 6 55.72 16.01 -35.25
N ARG A 7 57.01 16.01 -35.61
CA ARG A 7 57.80 14.78 -35.77
C ARG A 7 58.53 14.35 -34.47
N ARG A 8 58.58 15.21 -33.44
CA ARG A 8 59.18 14.88 -32.13
C ARG A 8 58.17 14.38 -31.10
N SER A 9 56.88 14.70 -31.23
CA SER A 9 55.85 14.24 -30.27
C SER A 9 55.30 12.84 -30.55
N LEU A 10 55.50 12.28 -31.75
CA LEU A 10 55.04 10.92 -32.13
C LEU A 10 56.11 9.83 -31.96
N LEU A 11 57.36 10.19 -31.64
CA LEU A 11 58.47 9.25 -31.44
C LEU A 11 58.68 8.85 -29.97
N ASP A 12 58.14 9.60 -29.00
CA ASP A 12 58.17 9.21 -27.57
C ASP A 12 56.96 8.35 -27.15
N ALA A 13 55.85 8.38 -27.89
CA ALA A 13 54.69 7.51 -27.62
C ALA A 13 54.84 6.07 -28.16
N SER A 14 55.85 5.82 -29.01
CA SER A 14 56.12 4.51 -29.63
C SER A 14 57.11 3.63 -28.86
N LYS A 15 57.75 4.15 -27.79
CA LYS A 15 58.77 3.40 -27.02
C LYS A 15 58.31 2.83 -25.69
N GLN A 16 57.01 2.96 -25.37
CA GLN A 16 56.43 2.39 -24.15
C GLN A 16 55.40 1.28 -24.39
N ALA A 17 55.27 0.80 -25.64
CA ALA A 17 54.28 -0.20 -26.04
C ALA A 17 54.87 -1.51 -26.61
N THR A 18 56.18 -1.76 -26.47
CA THR A 18 56.84 -2.98 -26.97
C THR A 18 57.87 -3.53 -25.99
N SER A 19 57.35 -4.01 -24.86
CA SER A 19 57.92 -5.08 -24.02
C SER A 19 56.81 -5.39 -23.04
N ILE A 20 55.96 -6.38 -23.28
CA ILE A 20 56.23 -7.77 -22.95
C ILE A 20 55.14 -8.58 -23.65
N ASN A 21 55.52 -9.42 -24.62
CA ASN A 21 54.76 -10.63 -24.96
C ASN A 21 55.67 -11.58 -25.74
N GLY A 22 55.87 -12.79 -25.22
CA GLY A 22 56.19 -13.96 -26.04
C GLY A 22 57.32 -14.87 -25.56
N ILE A 23 57.03 -15.78 -24.63
CA ILE A 23 57.51 -17.19 -24.55
C ILE A 23 56.43 -17.92 -23.69
N LEU A 24 55.75 -19.03 -24.02
CA LEU A 24 55.62 -19.90 -25.19
C LEU A 24 54.35 -20.78 -24.97
N PHE A 25 53.70 -21.13 -26.07
CA PHE A 25 52.48 -21.94 -26.24
C PHE A 25 52.62 -23.45 -25.90
N HIS A 26 51.52 -24.06 -25.42
CA HIS A 26 50.84 -25.32 -25.84
C HIS A 26 49.86 -25.72 -24.70
N GLN A 27 48.60 -26.15 -24.84
CA GLN A 27 47.93 -27.00 -25.83
C GLN A 27 46.39 -26.93 -25.59
N LEU A 28 45.58 -27.18 -26.64
CA LEU A 28 44.12 -26.96 -26.71
C LEU A 28 43.22 -28.16 -26.32
N ALA A 29 41.96 -27.82 -25.95
CA ALA A 29 40.67 -28.55 -26.07
C ALA A 29 40.16 -29.47 -24.91
N PRO A 30 38.84 -29.77 -24.80
CA PRO A 30 37.64 -28.92 -24.91
C PRO A 30 36.62 -29.12 -23.73
N ALA A 31 35.56 -28.30 -23.72
CA ALA A 31 34.48 -28.25 -22.74
C ALA A 31 33.62 -29.53 -22.59
N LYS A 32 33.20 -29.85 -21.36
CA LYS A 32 32.07 -30.75 -21.04
C LYS A 32 31.35 -30.33 -19.74
N TYR A 33 30.03 -30.12 -19.88
CA TYR A 33 28.92 -30.38 -18.95
C TYR A 33 29.02 -29.96 -17.47
N PHE A 34 28.18 -28.98 -17.11
CA PHE A 34 27.82 -28.64 -15.74
C PHE A 34 26.84 -29.69 -15.18
N ARG A 35 27.17 -30.33 -14.05
CA ARG A 35 26.28 -31.20 -13.27
C ARG A 35 26.38 -30.81 -11.79
N VAL A 36 25.24 -30.57 -11.17
CA VAL A 36 25.05 -30.25 -9.75
C VAL A 36 25.39 -31.45 -8.86
N PRO A 37 25.91 -31.26 -7.64
CA PRO A 37 25.65 -32.18 -6.54
C PRO A 37 24.90 -31.51 -5.37
N ALA A 38 24.01 -32.30 -4.78
CA ALA A 38 23.29 -32.00 -3.55
C ALA A 38 23.92 -32.73 -2.35
N VAL A 39 23.56 -32.23 -1.17
CA VAL A 39 23.55 -32.86 0.17
C VAL A 39 24.81 -32.72 1.05
N GLY A 40 24.59 -32.10 2.22
CA GLY A 40 25.13 -32.57 3.51
C GLY A 40 26.16 -31.67 4.18
N GLY A 41 25.80 -31.01 5.29
CA GLY A 41 26.79 -30.36 6.17
C GLY A 41 26.14 -29.50 7.26
N LEU A 42 26.45 -29.82 8.52
CA LEU A 42 25.81 -29.34 9.75
C LEU A 42 25.90 -27.83 10.00
N ARG A 43 24.83 -27.30 10.63
CA ARG A 43 24.80 -26.02 11.34
C ARG A 43 25.42 -26.20 12.74
N ASP A 44 26.41 -25.38 13.07
CA ASP A 44 26.78 -25.09 14.45
C ASP A 44 26.32 -23.66 14.78
N PHE A 45 25.36 -23.52 15.68
CA PHE A 45 25.07 -22.25 16.32
C PHE A 45 24.98 -22.45 17.82
N SER A 46 25.87 -21.75 18.51
CA SER A 46 26.15 -21.87 19.93
C SER A 46 24.96 -21.44 20.79
N LYS A 47 24.87 -22.11 21.94
CA LYS A 47 23.87 -21.99 23.00
C LYS A 47 23.85 -20.61 23.65
N MET A 48 22.66 -20.12 23.98
CA MET A 48 22.46 -19.39 25.24
C MET A 48 21.09 -19.73 25.82
N THR A 49 21.12 -20.41 26.97
CA THR A 49 19.99 -20.94 27.74
C THR A 49 19.47 -19.91 28.75
N PHE A 50 18.16 -19.93 29.02
CA PHE A 50 17.64 -19.62 30.35
C PHE A 50 16.54 -20.65 30.73
N GLU A 51 16.60 -21.09 31.99
CA GLU A 51 16.01 -22.30 32.55
C GLU A 51 14.48 -22.31 32.65
N LYS A 52 13.91 -23.51 32.45
CA LYS A 52 12.50 -23.86 32.67
C LYS A 52 12.36 -24.54 34.04
N LYS A 53 11.63 -23.93 34.97
CA LYS A 53 11.22 -24.60 36.22
C LYS A 53 10.11 -25.60 35.90
N LYS A 54 10.37 -26.89 36.13
CA LYS A 54 9.41 -28.00 36.08
C LYS A 54 8.48 -27.95 37.29
N THR A 55 7.20 -28.18 37.06
CA THR A 55 6.35 -28.93 38.00
C THR A 55 5.39 -29.74 37.15
N SER A 56 5.48 -31.06 37.29
CA SER A 56 4.64 -32.06 36.67
C SER A 56 4.03 -32.86 37.80
N GLU A 57 2.71 -32.87 37.88
CA GLU A 57 1.95 -33.87 38.61
C GLU A 57 1.12 -34.65 37.58
N GLU A 58 1.35 -35.96 37.59
CA GLU A 58 0.54 -37.09 37.15
C GLU A 58 -0.87 -37.00 37.83
N GLU A 59 -1.97 -37.64 37.44
CA GLU A 59 -2.32 -38.82 36.64
C GLU A 59 -3.86 -38.83 36.47
N GLU A 60 -4.35 -39.58 35.47
CA GLU A 60 -5.61 -40.35 35.36
C GLU A 60 -7.02 -39.80 35.73
N GLY A 61 -7.99 -40.13 34.86
CA GLY A 61 -9.41 -40.25 35.25
C GLY A 61 -10.42 -40.30 34.08
N SER A 62 -10.99 -41.50 33.86
CA SER A 62 -12.31 -41.86 33.26
C SER A 62 -13.14 -40.76 32.58
N GLY A 63 -13.60 -40.94 31.34
CA GLY A 63 -14.70 -41.84 30.99
C GLY A 63 -16.03 -41.10 31.03
N ASP A 64 -16.59 -40.71 29.89
CA ASP A 64 -17.99 -41.03 29.56
C ASP A 64 -18.30 -40.77 28.08
N GLY A 65 -19.08 -41.68 27.50
CA GLY A 65 -19.54 -41.57 26.13
C GLY A 65 -20.78 -40.68 26.05
N VAL A 66 -20.78 -39.73 25.12
CA VAL A 66 -22.03 -39.23 24.53
C VAL A 66 -21.90 -39.26 23.03
N LYS A 67 -22.55 -40.26 22.43
CA LYS A 67 -22.90 -40.26 21.00
C LYS A 67 -23.96 -39.18 20.80
N VAL A 68 -23.62 -38.09 20.14
CA VAL A 68 -24.62 -37.25 19.47
C VAL A 68 -24.53 -37.55 17.99
N ASN A 69 -25.54 -38.26 17.49
CA ASN A 69 -25.87 -38.29 16.07
C ASN A 69 -26.31 -36.88 15.68
N ASP A 70 -25.58 -36.26 14.76
CA ASP A 70 -26.14 -35.19 13.95
C ASP A 70 -25.92 -35.55 12.47
N GLN A 71 -26.95 -36.15 11.88
CA GLN A 71 -27.09 -36.27 10.44
C GLN A 71 -27.78 -35.00 9.96
N GLY A 72 -27.00 -34.06 9.41
CA GLY A 72 -27.50 -32.71 9.16
C GLY A 72 -26.74 -31.88 8.13
N ASN A 73 -26.30 -32.49 7.02
CA ASN A 73 -26.23 -31.86 5.69
C ASN A 73 -25.16 -30.76 5.40
N LYS A 74 -24.39 -31.05 4.34
CA LYS A 74 -23.35 -30.26 3.64
C LYS A 74 -22.01 -30.11 4.36
N GLU A 75 -21.04 -30.83 3.82
CA GLU A 75 -19.60 -30.67 4.03
C GLU A 75 -19.18 -29.20 3.83
N GLU A 76 -19.24 -28.39 4.89
CA GLU A 76 -18.29 -27.30 5.03
C GLU A 76 -16.91 -27.97 5.13
N GLN A 77 -16.10 -27.88 4.08
CA GLN A 77 -14.68 -28.20 4.17
C GLN A 77 -14.08 -27.29 5.24
N LEU A 78 -14.08 -27.76 6.50
CA LEU A 78 -13.41 -27.11 7.60
C LEU A 78 -11.97 -26.90 7.18
N ILE A 79 -11.54 -25.65 7.06
CA ILE A 79 -10.15 -25.31 6.82
C ILE A 79 -9.36 -25.90 7.98
N VAL A 80 -8.70 -27.04 7.74
CA VAL A 80 -7.92 -27.73 8.77
C VAL A 80 -6.65 -26.92 8.99
N SER A 81 -6.63 -26.15 10.07
CA SER A 81 -5.41 -25.51 10.53
C SER A 81 -4.47 -26.58 11.07
N TYR A 82 -3.26 -26.70 10.50
CA TYR A 82 -2.17 -27.53 11.06
C TYR A 82 -1.91 -27.22 12.54
N TRP A 83 -2.12 -25.96 12.93
CA TRP A 83 -1.95 -25.47 14.30
C TRP A 83 -3.23 -25.57 15.16
N GLY A 84 -4.31 -26.16 14.66
CA GLY A 84 -5.59 -26.25 15.37
C GLY A 84 -6.31 -24.90 15.57
N VAL A 85 -5.88 -23.85 14.87
CA VAL A 85 -6.51 -22.52 14.93
C VAL A 85 -7.88 -22.59 14.29
N LYS A 86 -8.93 -22.55 15.11
CA LYS A 86 -10.31 -22.43 14.64
C LYS A 86 -10.60 -20.98 14.24
N PRO A 87 -11.33 -20.74 13.13
CA PRO A 87 -11.84 -19.40 12.82
C PRO A 87 -12.64 -18.87 14.01
N MET A 88 -12.26 -17.69 14.51
CA MET A 88 -13.00 -17.04 15.58
C MET A 88 -14.32 -16.51 15.01
N LYS A 89 -15.45 -16.93 15.57
CA LYS A 89 -16.74 -16.28 15.29
C LYS A 89 -16.76 -14.95 16.02
N ILE A 90 -16.79 -13.88 15.25
CA ILE A 90 -16.81 -12.50 15.76
C ILE A 90 -18.25 -12.02 15.73
N THR A 91 -18.66 -11.24 16.71
CA THR A 91 -20.00 -10.65 16.78
C THR A 91 -19.92 -9.13 16.73
N LYS A 92 -21.00 -8.51 16.23
CA LYS A 92 -21.26 -7.07 16.34
C LYS A 92 -21.56 -6.67 17.78
N GLU A 93 -21.63 -5.36 18.02
CA GLU A 93 -22.07 -4.78 19.30
C GLU A 93 -23.51 -5.19 19.68
N ASP A 94 -24.35 -5.48 18.68
CA ASP A 94 -25.74 -5.95 18.84
C ASP A 94 -25.86 -7.48 19.06
N GLY A 95 -24.74 -8.21 19.07
CA GLY A 95 -24.69 -9.66 19.23
C GLY A 95 -24.91 -10.47 17.95
N THR A 96 -25.17 -9.84 16.80
CA THR A 96 -25.27 -10.53 15.51
C THR A 96 -23.90 -10.96 14.98
N GLU A 97 -23.86 -11.98 14.13
CA GLU A 97 -22.60 -12.49 13.58
C GLU A 97 -21.93 -11.49 12.63
N TRP A 98 -20.63 -11.28 12.82
CA TRP A 98 -19.82 -10.43 11.96
C TRP A 98 -19.49 -11.17 10.66
N LYS A 99 -20.10 -10.71 9.56
CA LYS A 99 -20.00 -11.38 8.26
C LYS A 99 -18.70 -11.10 7.50
N TRP A 100 -17.88 -10.13 7.92
CA TRP A 100 -16.69 -9.70 7.19
C TRP A 100 -15.42 -10.36 7.71
N SER A 101 -14.65 -10.98 6.81
CA SER A 101 -13.33 -11.52 7.13
C SER A 101 -12.20 -10.51 6.90
N CYS A 102 -12.43 -9.50 6.06
CA CYS A 102 -11.44 -8.53 5.59
C CYS A 102 -11.24 -7.30 6.50
N PHE A 103 -12.08 -7.13 7.53
CA PHE A 103 -11.93 -6.15 8.60
C PHE A 103 -12.70 -6.61 9.84
N ARG A 104 -12.53 -5.91 10.96
CA ARG A 104 -13.04 -6.27 12.29
C ARG A 104 -13.94 -5.16 12.84
N PRO A 105 -14.83 -5.46 13.79
CA PRO A 105 -15.72 -4.46 14.38
C PRO A 105 -14.99 -3.24 14.99
N TRP A 106 -13.82 -3.43 15.58
CA TRP A 106 -13.02 -2.35 16.19
C TRP A 106 -12.23 -1.51 15.18
N GLU A 107 -12.21 -1.90 13.90
CA GLU A 107 -11.62 -1.13 12.79
C GLU A 107 -12.67 -0.25 12.10
N THR A 108 -13.93 -0.33 12.53
CA THR A 108 -15.05 0.47 12.00
C THR A 108 -15.18 1.78 12.77
N TYR A 109 -15.61 2.84 12.10
CA TYR A 109 -15.70 4.18 12.68
C TYR A 109 -16.82 4.99 12.04
N LYS A 110 -17.13 6.17 12.61
CA LYS A 110 -18.00 7.17 11.99
C LYS A 110 -17.10 8.28 11.45
N ALA A 111 -17.18 8.57 10.16
CA ALA A 111 -16.39 9.63 9.54
C ALA A 111 -16.86 11.02 10.00
N ASP A 112 -15.91 11.94 10.19
CA ASP A 112 -16.13 13.34 10.52
C ASP A 112 -16.51 14.14 9.28
N LEU A 113 -17.82 14.28 9.08
CA LEU A 113 -18.37 15.10 8.00
C LEU A 113 -18.20 16.61 8.22
N THR A 114 -17.62 17.07 9.33
CA THR A 114 -17.36 18.48 9.62
C THR A 114 -15.99 18.96 9.13
N ILE A 115 -15.15 18.05 8.62
CA ILE A 115 -13.82 18.36 8.10
C ILE A 115 -13.86 19.40 6.96
N ASP A 116 -12.88 20.32 6.95
CA ASP A 116 -12.83 21.40 5.96
C ASP A 116 -12.43 20.87 4.57
N LEU A 117 -13.43 20.70 3.70
CA LEU A 117 -13.24 20.26 2.32
C LEU A 117 -12.57 21.31 1.41
N LYS A 118 -12.49 22.57 1.81
CA LYS A 118 -11.97 23.68 0.99
C LYS A 118 -10.52 24.02 1.26
N LYS A 119 -9.92 23.43 2.30
CA LYS A 119 -8.52 23.61 2.64
C LYS A 119 -7.64 23.16 1.45
N HIS A 120 -6.74 24.05 1.06
CA HIS A 120 -5.81 23.88 -0.06
C HIS A 120 -4.42 24.27 0.41
N HIS A 121 -3.43 23.41 0.18
CA HIS A 121 -2.04 23.76 0.45
C HIS A 121 -1.47 24.59 -0.71
N VAL A 122 -1.11 25.85 -0.47
CA VAL A 122 -0.53 26.71 -1.53
C VAL A 122 0.89 26.24 -1.88
N PRO A 123 1.19 25.90 -3.16
CA PRO A 123 2.52 25.42 -3.56
C PRO A 123 3.57 26.54 -3.48
N SER A 124 4.34 26.57 -2.39
CA SER A 124 5.32 27.62 -2.10
C SER A 124 6.71 27.30 -2.67
N THR A 125 7.16 26.04 -2.56
CA THR A 125 8.49 25.61 -3.00
C THR A 125 8.50 25.05 -4.44
N LEU A 126 9.69 24.92 -5.05
CA LEU A 126 9.81 24.32 -6.39
C LEU A 126 9.30 22.86 -6.43
N PRO A 127 9.66 21.97 -5.49
CA PRO A 127 9.10 20.62 -5.47
C PRO A 127 7.57 20.62 -5.27
N ASP A 128 7.01 21.55 -4.50
CA ASP A 128 5.55 21.63 -4.33
C ASP A 128 4.84 22.06 -5.60
N LYS A 129 5.41 23.02 -6.32
CA LYS A 129 4.89 23.45 -7.63
C LYS A 129 4.97 22.31 -8.64
N PHE A 130 6.07 21.57 -8.64
CA PHE A 130 6.21 20.39 -9.49
C PHE A 130 5.20 19.31 -9.10
N ALA A 131 4.97 19.10 -7.80
CA ALA A 131 4.01 18.13 -7.32
C ALA A 131 2.58 18.47 -7.78
N TYR A 132 2.16 19.70 -7.49
CA TYR A 132 0.86 20.24 -7.90
C TYR A 132 0.66 20.15 -9.42
N TRP A 133 1.66 20.59 -10.20
CA TRP A 133 1.59 20.53 -11.66
C TRP A 133 1.49 19.10 -12.18
N THR A 134 2.23 18.16 -11.57
CA THR A 134 2.17 16.74 -11.95
C THR A 134 0.77 16.18 -11.72
N VAL A 135 0.18 16.42 -10.55
CA VAL A 135 -1.19 15.97 -10.24
C VAL A 135 -2.21 16.56 -11.20
N LYS A 136 -2.17 17.88 -11.43
CA LYS A 136 -3.06 18.54 -12.40
C LYS A 136 -2.88 18.00 -13.83
N SER A 137 -1.66 17.65 -14.21
CA SER A 137 -1.38 17.07 -15.53
C SER A 137 -1.90 15.64 -15.67
N LEU A 138 -1.83 14.82 -14.60
CA LEU A 138 -2.38 13.46 -14.58
C LEU A 138 -3.91 13.43 -14.63
N ARG A 139 -4.57 14.50 -14.17
CA ARG A 139 -6.03 14.62 -14.23
C ARG A 139 -6.55 14.70 -15.67
N TRP A 140 -5.89 15.45 -16.56
CA TRP A 140 -6.36 15.65 -17.94
C TRP A 140 -6.59 14.35 -18.73
N PRO A 141 -5.62 13.40 -18.84
CA PRO A 141 -5.85 12.15 -19.56
C PRO A 141 -6.88 11.27 -18.86
N THR A 142 -6.96 11.32 -17.53
CA THR A 142 -7.96 10.58 -16.74
C THR A 142 -9.37 11.07 -17.03
N ASP A 143 -9.59 12.39 -17.01
CA ASP A 143 -10.87 13.02 -17.33
C ASP A 143 -11.33 12.65 -18.75
N LEU A 144 -10.40 12.64 -19.72
CA LEU A 144 -10.68 12.25 -21.09
C LEU A 144 -11.02 10.77 -21.26
N PHE A 145 -10.32 9.88 -20.55
CA PHE A 145 -10.53 8.43 -20.67
C PHE A 145 -11.84 7.98 -20.03
N PHE A 146 -12.20 8.54 -18.87
CA PHE A 146 -13.38 8.11 -18.11
C PHE A 146 -14.65 8.88 -18.45
N GLN A 147 -14.55 10.13 -18.86
CA GLN A 147 -15.70 10.99 -19.16
C GLN A 147 -16.75 10.91 -18.03
N ARG A 148 -18.01 10.58 -18.35
CA ARG A 148 -19.13 10.46 -17.39
C ARG A 148 -19.24 9.10 -16.68
N ARG A 149 -18.24 8.21 -16.77
CA ARG A 149 -18.25 6.90 -16.10
C ARG A 149 -17.74 7.01 -14.66
N TYR A 150 -18.44 7.77 -13.81
CA TYR A 150 -18.00 8.11 -12.43
C TYR A 150 -17.69 6.87 -11.56
N GLY A 151 -18.57 5.86 -11.55
CA GLY A 151 -18.31 4.63 -10.77
C GLY A 151 -17.07 3.85 -11.24
N CYS A 152 -16.86 3.76 -12.56
CA CYS A 152 -15.65 3.10 -13.10
C CYS A 152 -14.39 3.93 -12.87
N ARG A 153 -14.51 5.27 -12.86
CA ARG A 153 -13.43 6.20 -12.56
C ARG A 153 -13.00 6.08 -11.11
N ALA A 154 -13.92 6.21 -10.16
CA ALA A 154 -13.65 6.08 -8.73
C ALA A 154 -12.96 4.75 -8.46
N MET A 155 -13.60 3.64 -8.83
CA MET A 155 -13.01 2.30 -8.70
C MET A 155 -11.59 2.20 -9.25
N MET A 156 -11.28 2.75 -10.43
CA MET A 156 -9.91 2.68 -10.95
C MET A 156 -8.94 3.57 -10.16
N LEU A 157 -9.34 4.79 -9.79
CA LEU A 157 -8.50 5.70 -9.03
C LEU A 157 -8.19 5.15 -7.63
N GLU A 158 -9.14 4.50 -6.96
CA GLU A 158 -8.92 3.83 -5.67
C GLU A 158 -7.82 2.76 -5.75
N THR A 159 -7.68 2.08 -6.89
CA THR A 159 -6.59 1.09 -7.06
C THR A 159 -5.19 1.73 -7.05
N VAL A 160 -5.10 3.01 -7.39
CA VAL A 160 -3.87 3.79 -7.39
C VAL A 160 -3.68 4.51 -6.06
N ALA A 161 -4.77 5.05 -5.49
CA ALA A 161 -4.77 5.76 -4.21
C ALA A 161 -4.38 4.85 -3.01
N ALA A 162 -4.67 3.54 -3.08
CA ALA A 162 -4.20 2.59 -2.06
C ALA A 162 -2.67 2.31 -2.09
N VAL A 163 -1.93 2.75 -3.11
CA VAL A 163 -0.49 2.43 -3.27
C VAL A 163 0.43 3.29 -2.40
N PRO A 164 0.28 4.63 -2.34
CA PRO A 164 1.17 5.51 -1.58
C PRO A 164 1.32 5.17 -0.10
N GLY A 165 0.21 4.99 0.62
CA GLY A 165 0.23 4.62 2.04
C GLY A 165 0.97 3.30 2.27
N MET A 166 0.75 2.29 1.41
CA MET A 166 1.43 1.00 1.48
C MET A 166 2.95 1.14 1.27
N VAL A 167 3.38 1.90 0.26
CA VAL A 167 4.79 2.14 -0.02
C VAL A 167 5.46 2.92 1.12
N GLY A 168 4.83 3.98 1.60
CA GLY A 168 5.35 4.81 2.69
C GLY A 168 5.45 4.02 4.00
N GLY A 169 4.38 3.28 4.36
CA GLY A 169 4.34 2.40 5.52
C GLY A 169 5.41 1.30 5.47
N MET A 170 5.56 0.63 4.32
CA MET A 170 6.60 -0.38 4.09
C MET A 170 8.02 0.19 4.25
N LEU A 171 8.32 1.33 3.61
CA LEU A 171 9.66 1.95 3.69
C LEU A 171 9.97 2.42 5.10
N MET A 172 8.99 3.02 5.80
CA MET A 172 9.11 3.41 7.20
C MET A 172 9.30 2.20 8.12
N HIS A 173 8.58 1.10 7.86
CA HIS A 173 8.76 -0.17 8.57
C HIS A 173 10.18 -0.69 8.44
N PHE A 174 10.71 -0.79 7.23
CA PHE A 174 12.10 -1.22 7.05
C PHE A 174 13.12 -0.23 7.63
N LYS A 175 12.85 1.08 7.57
CA LYS A 175 13.71 2.09 8.22
C LYS A 175 13.74 1.87 9.74
N SER A 176 12.59 1.67 10.37
CA SER A 176 12.45 1.38 11.80
C SER A 176 13.24 0.13 12.19
N LEU A 177 13.08 -0.98 11.44
CA LEU A 177 13.81 -2.22 11.72
C LEU A 177 15.32 -2.07 11.60
N ARG A 178 15.81 -1.42 10.53
CA ARG A 178 17.26 -1.27 10.30
C ARG A 178 17.92 -0.30 11.28
N ARG A 179 17.17 0.64 11.84
CA ARG A 179 17.66 1.63 12.82
C ARG A 179 17.34 1.27 14.27
N PHE A 180 16.52 0.25 14.51
CA PHE A 180 16.01 -0.10 15.84
C PHE A 180 15.31 1.09 16.54
N GLU A 181 14.49 1.82 15.78
CA GLU A 181 13.81 3.05 16.24
C GLU A 181 12.28 2.94 16.16
N GLN A 182 11.57 3.63 17.05
CA GLN A 182 10.12 3.84 16.96
C GLN A 182 9.74 4.73 15.76
N SER A 183 8.51 4.60 15.25
CA SER A 183 8.03 5.29 14.03
C SER A 183 7.00 6.41 14.24
N GLY A 184 6.67 6.75 15.48
CA GLY A 184 5.75 7.83 15.84
C GLY A 184 4.29 7.50 15.51
N GLY A 185 3.97 6.23 15.26
CA GLY A 185 2.65 5.81 14.78
C GLY A 185 2.47 5.92 13.26
N TRP A 186 3.43 6.51 12.53
CA TRP A 186 3.29 6.74 11.09
C TRP A 186 3.20 5.48 10.24
N ILE A 187 3.81 4.37 10.66
CA ILE A 187 3.61 3.08 9.96
C ILE A 187 2.13 2.69 10.01
N LYS A 188 1.50 2.83 11.18
CA LYS A 188 0.10 2.48 11.36
C LYS A 188 -0.80 3.41 10.54
N ALA A 189 -0.61 4.73 10.67
CA ALA A 189 -1.41 5.71 9.93
C ALA A 189 -1.36 5.50 8.40
N LEU A 190 -0.18 5.25 7.82
CA LEU A 190 -0.03 5.04 6.37
C LEU A 190 -0.60 3.70 5.89
N LEU A 191 -0.55 2.66 6.73
CA LEU A 191 -1.18 1.38 6.39
C LEU A 191 -2.70 1.42 6.58
N GLU A 192 -3.21 2.19 7.54
CA GLU A 192 -4.64 2.46 7.71
C GLU A 192 -5.20 3.27 6.55
N GLU A 193 -4.48 4.30 6.07
CA GLU A 193 -4.80 5.02 4.83
C GLU A 193 -4.91 4.05 3.64
N ALA A 194 -3.87 3.23 3.41
CA ALA A 194 -3.89 2.26 2.30
C ALA A 194 -5.04 1.23 2.41
N GLU A 195 -5.41 0.85 3.63
CA GLU A 195 -6.57 0.00 3.86
C GLU A 195 -7.90 0.73 3.63
N ASN A 196 -8.00 1.98 4.06
CA ASN A 196 -9.20 2.80 3.87
C ASN A 196 -9.50 3.00 2.37
N GLU A 197 -8.49 3.37 1.59
CA GLU A 197 -8.54 3.45 0.12
C GLU A 197 -8.99 2.11 -0.51
N ARG A 198 -8.48 0.98 0.03
CA ARG A 198 -8.93 -0.36 -0.40
C ARG A 198 -10.39 -0.60 -0.03
N MET A 199 -10.90 -0.07 1.08
CA MET A 199 -12.30 -0.19 1.48
C MET A 199 -13.22 0.67 0.61
N HIS A 200 -12.75 1.83 0.11
CA HIS A 200 -13.43 2.59 -0.93
C HIS A 200 -13.59 1.76 -2.20
N LEU A 201 -12.50 1.15 -2.68
CA LEU A 201 -12.52 0.25 -3.83
C LEU A 201 -13.53 -0.89 -3.66
N MET A 202 -13.47 -1.61 -2.54
CA MET A 202 -14.36 -2.75 -2.28
C MET A 202 -15.83 -2.32 -2.22
N THR A 203 -16.11 -1.13 -1.72
CA THR A 203 -17.45 -0.55 -1.71
C THR A 203 -17.95 -0.26 -3.12
N PHE A 204 -17.14 0.38 -3.96
CA PHE A 204 -17.54 0.68 -5.35
C PHE A 204 -17.63 -0.56 -6.23
N MET A 205 -16.91 -1.64 -5.90
CA MET A 205 -17.02 -2.92 -6.60
C MET A 205 -18.38 -3.60 -6.45
N GLU A 206 -19.11 -3.34 -5.35
CA GLU A 206 -20.49 -3.82 -5.17
C GLU A 206 -21.47 -3.10 -6.10
N VAL A 207 -21.14 -1.88 -6.54
CA VAL A 207 -21.97 -1.06 -7.43
C VAL A 207 -21.55 -1.23 -8.89
N ALA A 208 -20.25 -1.42 -9.17
CA ALA A 208 -19.69 -1.51 -10.51
C ALA A 208 -18.75 -2.71 -10.68
N LYS A 209 -19.03 -3.57 -11.67
CA LYS A 209 -18.18 -4.74 -11.97
C LYS A 209 -17.18 -4.42 -13.09
N PRO A 210 -15.85 -4.49 -12.83
CA PRO A 210 -14.84 -4.21 -13.84
C PRO A 210 -14.79 -5.30 -14.91
N LYS A 211 -14.61 -4.89 -16.16
CA LYS A 211 -14.35 -5.80 -17.28
C LYS A 211 -12.87 -6.24 -17.30
N TRP A 212 -12.56 -7.29 -18.06
CA TRP A 212 -11.18 -7.84 -18.11
C TRP A 212 -10.13 -6.81 -18.55
N TYR A 213 -10.47 -5.91 -19.49
CA TYR A 213 -9.54 -4.88 -19.97
C TYR A 213 -9.33 -3.76 -18.94
N GLU A 214 -10.34 -3.45 -18.11
CA GLU A 214 -10.21 -2.50 -16.99
C GLU A 214 -9.27 -3.09 -15.92
N ARG A 215 -9.35 -4.40 -15.67
CA ARG A 215 -8.41 -5.11 -14.79
C ARG A 215 -6.98 -5.12 -15.35
N ALA A 216 -6.81 -5.34 -16.66
CA ALA A 216 -5.50 -5.27 -17.31
C ALA A 216 -4.91 -3.86 -17.26
N LEU A 217 -5.75 -2.83 -17.37
CA LEU A 217 -5.36 -1.43 -17.19
C LEU A 217 -4.89 -1.17 -15.76
N VAL A 218 -5.64 -1.62 -14.74
CA VAL A 218 -5.24 -1.50 -13.33
C VAL A 218 -3.86 -2.11 -13.08
N ILE A 219 -3.62 -3.34 -13.55
CA ILE A 219 -2.31 -4.00 -13.42
C ILE A 219 -1.19 -3.16 -14.04
N SER A 220 -1.45 -2.61 -15.23
CA SER A 220 -0.45 -1.81 -15.96
C SER A 220 -0.16 -0.49 -15.24
N VAL A 221 -1.20 0.23 -14.82
CA VAL A 221 -1.09 1.51 -14.11
C VAL A 221 -0.42 1.32 -12.75
N GLN A 222 -0.85 0.31 -11.96
CA GLN A 222 -0.20 -0.02 -10.69
C GLN A 222 1.27 -0.38 -10.89
N GLY A 223 1.60 -1.18 -11.91
CA GLY A 223 2.97 -1.54 -12.23
C GLY A 223 3.87 -0.33 -12.47
N VAL A 224 3.40 0.67 -13.23
CA VAL A 224 4.16 1.91 -13.47
C VAL A 224 4.18 2.81 -12.23
N PHE A 225 3.01 3.08 -11.66
CA PHE A 225 2.85 4.02 -10.56
C PHE A 225 3.57 3.56 -9.28
N PHE A 226 3.47 2.28 -8.91
CA PHE A 226 4.18 1.71 -7.77
C PHE A 226 5.69 1.95 -7.86
N ASN A 227 6.29 1.62 -9.01
CA ASN A 227 7.74 1.77 -9.20
C ASN A 227 8.15 3.25 -9.19
N ALA A 228 7.39 4.12 -9.85
CA ALA A 228 7.65 5.56 -9.87
C ALA A 228 7.53 6.18 -8.47
N TYR A 229 6.46 5.85 -7.74
CA TYR A 229 6.21 6.36 -6.39
C TYR A 229 7.22 5.82 -5.38
N LEU A 230 7.60 4.54 -5.47
CA LEU A 230 8.66 3.94 -4.64
C LEU A 230 9.99 4.69 -4.80
N ILE A 231 10.42 4.92 -6.04
CA ILE A 231 11.66 5.68 -6.31
C ILE A 231 11.51 7.12 -5.81
N GLY A 232 10.37 7.76 -6.07
CA GLY A 232 10.07 9.12 -5.60
C GLY A 232 10.15 9.25 -4.08
N TYR A 233 9.58 8.31 -3.34
CA TYR A 233 9.59 8.28 -1.88
C TYR A 233 11.01 8.06 -1.33
N ILE A 234 11.79 7.15 -1.93
CA ILE A 234 13.20 6.93 -1.54
C ILE A 234 14.03 8.20 -1.73
N ILE A 235 13.81 8.94 -2.82
CA ILE A 235 14.53 10.18 -3.12
C ILE A 235 14.08 11.31 -2.20
N SER A 236 12.78 11.46 -1.99
CA SER A 236 12.20 12.59 -1.26
C SER A 236 10.82 12.26 -0.68
N PRO A 237 10.77 11.80 0.60
CA PRO A 237 9.51 11.55 1.30
C PRO A 237 8.62 12.79 1.37
N LYS A 238 9.20 13.98 1.57
CA LYS A 238 8.46 15.26 1.58
C LYS A 238 7.72 15.53 0.28
N PHE A 239 8.37 15.24 -0.86
CA PHE A 239 7.75 15.41 -2.16
C PHE A 239 6.66 14.36 -2.38
N ALA A 240 6.92 13.10 -2.00
CA ALA A 240 5.96 12.01 -2.13
C ALA A 240 4.68 12.28 -1.33
N HIS A 241 4.80 12.65 -0.05
CA HIS A 241 3.65 13.06 0.76
C HIS A 241 2.93 14.28 0.20
N ARG A 242 3.66 15.30 -0.30
CA ARG A 242 3.01 16.46 -0.92
C ARG A 242 2.25 16.11 -2.19
N MET A 243 2.78 15.19 -2.99
CA MET A 243 2.10 14.66 -4.18
C MET A 243 0.77 14.00 -3.80
N VAL A 244 0.77 13.14 -2.77
CA VAL A 244 -0.45 12.50 -2.26
C VAL A 244 -1.44 13.54 -1.75
N GLY A 245 -1.01 14.50 -0.93
CA GLY A 245 -1.89 15.56 -0.45
C GLY A 245 -2.61 16.32 -1.58
N TYR A 246 -1.93 16.56 -2.73
CA TYR A 246 -2.59 17.12 -3.91
C TYR A 246 -3.48 16.13 -4.68
N LEU A 247 -3.15 14.83 -4.71
CA LEU A 247 -4.04 13.80 -5.27
C LEU A 247 -5.37 13.78 -4.51
N GLU A 248 -5.33 13.87 -3.18
CA GLU A 248 -6.54 13.83 -2.36
C GLU A 248 -7.37 15.11 -2.50
N GLU A 249 -6.74 16.28 -2.72
CA GLU A 249 -7.48 17.48 -3.11
C GLU A 249 -8.27 17.28 -4.43
N GLU A 250 -7.72 16.55 -5.39
CA GLU A 250 -8.43 16.18 -6.61
C GLU A 250 -9.50 15.11 -6.38
N ALA A 251 -9.29 14.19 -5.42
CA ALA A 251 -10.27 13.20 -5.00
C ALA A 251 -11.50 13.88 -4.38
N ILE A 252 -11.29 14.80 -3.43
CA ILE A 252 -12.35 15.62 -2.81
C ILE A 252 -13.16 16.38 -3.85
N HIS A 253 -12.47 16.99 -4.83
CA HIS A 253 -13.14 17.65 -5.96
C HIS A 253 -13.99 16.65 -6.76
N SER A 254 -13.43 15.48 -7.09
CA SER A 254 -14.10 14.45 -7.89
C SER A 254 -15.36 13.91 -7.19
N TYR A 255 -15.30 13.64 -5.89
CA TYR A 255 -16.46 13.21 -5.11
C TYR A 255 -17.49 14.32 -4.91
N THR A 256 -17.05 15.58 -4.84
CA THR A 256 -17.98 16.72 -4.84
C THR A 256 -18.77 16.83 -6.15
N GLU A 257 -18.12 16.58 -7.30
CA GLU A 257 -18.84 16.49 -8.58
C GLU A 257 -19.76 15.27 -8.65
N PHE A 258 -19.34 14.13 -8.09
CA PHE A 258 -20.21 12.94 -8.00
C PHE A 258 -21.48 13.27 -7.19
N LEU A 259 -21.35 13.90 -6.02
CA LEU A 259 -22.52 14.30 -5.23
C LEU A 259 -23.47 15.23 -6.00
N LYS A 260 -22.95 16.16 -6.80
CA LYS A 260 -23.79 17.02 -7.65
C LYS A 260 -24.56 16.21 -8.69
N GLU A 261 -23.94 15.22 -9.32
CA GLU A 261 -24.60 14.36 -10.30
C GLU A 261 -25.68 13.48 -9.66
N LEU A 262 -25.48 13.01 -8.43
CA LEU A 262 -26.50 12.32 -7.63
C LEU A 262 -27.67 13.28 -7.27
N ASP A 263 -27.36 14.47 -6.78
CA ASP A 263 -28.36 15.47 -6.37
C ASP A 263 -29.19 15.98 -7.56
N ASN A 264 -28.59 16.05 -8.76
CA ASN A 264 -29.27 16.38 -10.00
C ASN A 264 -30.10 15.22 -10.60
N GLY A 265 -29.98 14.00 -10.04
CA GLY A 265 -30.67 12.81 -10.53
C GLY A 265 -30.06 12.20 -11.81
N ASN A 266 -28.85 12.60 -12.20
CA ASN A 266 -28.14 12.01 -13.34
C ASN A 266 -27.56 10.63 -13.01
N ILE A 267 -27.33 10.35 -11.72
CA ILE A 267 -26.94 9.04 -11.19
C ILE A 267 -28.01 8.58 -10.21
N GLU A 268 -28.40 7.31 -10.31
CA GLU A 268 -29.39 6.72 -9.41
C GLU A 268 -28.81 6.57 -8.00
N ASN A 269 -29.53 7.09 -7.00
CA ASN A 269 -29.15 6.98 -5.59
C ASN A 269 -29.64 5.65 -4.99
N VAL A 270 -28.93 4.57 -5.28
CA VAL A 270 -29.24 3.21 -4.80
C VAL A 270 -28.93 3.04 -3.30
N PRO A 271 -29.48 2.01 -2.63
CA PRO A 271 -29.09 1.68 -1.25
C PRO A 271 -27.58 1.46 -1.10
N ALA A 272 -27.02 1.88 0.04
CA ALA A 272 -25.60 1.72 0.35
C ALA A 272 -25.21 0.23 0.38
N PRO A 273 -24.06 -0.16 -0.20
CA PRO A 273 -23.53 -1.51 -0.05
C PRO A 273 -23.36 -1.88 1.42
N ALA A 274 -23.70 -3.11 1.79
CA ALA A 274 -23.67 -3.52 3.19
C ALA A 274 -22.26 -3.44 3.82
N ILE A 275 -21.21 -3.53 3.00
CA ILE A 275 -19.82 -3.35 3.44
C ILE A 275 -19.56 -1.93 3.90
N ALA A 276 -20.12 -0.94 3.20
CA ALA A 276 -20.01 0.46 3.54
C ALA A 276 -20.78 0.78 4.83
N VAL A 277 -22.00 0.25 4.94
CA VAL A 277 -22.83 0.43 6.15
C VAL A 277 -22.09 -0.06 7.39
N ASP A 278 -21.52 -1.26 7.33
CA ASP A 278 -20.81 -1.84 8.48
C ASP A 278 -19.45 -1.16 8.73
N TYR A 279 -18.71 -0.74 7.68
CA TYR A 279 -17.39 -0.12 7.82
C TYR A 279 -17.44 1.31 8.36
N TRP A 280 -18.30 2.16 7.80
CA TRP A 280 -18.49 3.56 8.22
C TRP A 280 -19.61 3.76 9.26
N ARG A 281 -20.16 2.64 9.79
CA ARG A 281 -21.25 2.64 10.78
C ARG A 281 -22.42 3.56 10.35
N LEU A 282 -22.81 3.46 9.08
CA LEU A 282 -23.92 4.23 8.52
C LEU A 282 -25.27 3.71 9.04
N GLU A 283 -26.31 4.53 8.90
CA GLU A 283 -27.68 4.10 9.18
C GLU A 283 -28.14 2.99 8.22
N ALA A 284 -29.10 2.17 8.65
CA ALA A 284 -29.52 0.98 7.90
C ALA A 284 -30.19 1.30 6.56
N ASP A 285 -30.76 2.50 6.41
CA ASP A 285 -31.39 3.01 5.20
C ASP A 285 -30.48 3.95 4.38
N ALA A 286 -29.18 4.00 4.72
CA ALA A 286 -28.20 4.81 4.01
C ALA A 286 -28.15 4.50 2.51
N THR A 287 -27.81 5.53 1.74
CA THR A 287 -27.81 5.52 0.28
C THR A 287 -26.39 5.69 -0.28
N LEU A 288 -26.23 5.50 -1.59
CA LEU A 288 -24.97 5.75 -2.30
C LEU A 288 -24.45 7.18 -2.05
N ARG A 289 -25.36 8.15 -1.95
CA ARG A 289 -25.02 9.54 -1.60
C ARG A 289 -24.33 9.64 -0.24
N ASP A 290 -24.81 8.92 0.76
CA ASP A 290 -24.24 8.93 2.11
C ASP A 290 -22.86 8.27 2.14
N VAL A 291 -22.68 7.20 1.35
CA VAL A 291 -21.38 6.57 1.12
C VAL A 291 -20.39 7.56 0.50
N VAL A 292 -20.80 8.27 -0.56
CA VAL A 292 -19.92 9.26 -1.21
C VAL A 292 -19.57 10.41 -0.26
N MET A 293 -20.47 10.80 0.66
CA MET A 293 -20.18 11.82 1.67
C MET A 293 -19.08 11.39 2.64
N VAL A 294 -19.13 10.16 3.16
CA VAL A 294 -18.11 9.64 4.10
C VAL A 294 -16.78 9.36 3.40
N VAL A 295 -16.81 8.78 2.19
CA VAL A 295 -15.60 8.59 1.38
C VAL A 295 -14.90 9.92 1.12
N ARG A 296 -15.65 10.97 0.74
CA ARG A 296 -15.08 12.32 0.55
C ARG A 296 -14.47 12.90 1.83
N ALA A 297 -14.99 12.55 3.01
CA ALA A 297 -14.43 12.99 4.28
C ALA A 297 -13.10 12.25 4.55
N ASP A 298 -13.02 10.95 4.26
CA ASP A 298 -11.77 10.18 4.32
C ASP A 298 -10.69 10.81 3.41
N GLU A 299 -11.04 11.23 2.19
CA GLU A 299 -10.10 11.93 1.30
C GLU A 299 -9.57 13.23 1.91
N ALA A 300 -10.44 14.00 2.57
CA ALA A 300 -10.02 15.23 3.25
C ALA A 300 -9.12 14.96 4.44
N HIS A 301 -9.31 13.81 5.10
CA HIS A 301 -8.45 13.33 6.16
C HIS A 301 -7.07 12.91 5.61
N HIS A 302 -7.02 12.09 4.54
CA HIS A 302 -5.78 11.69 3.86
C HIS A 302 -5.00 12.89 3.34
N ARG A 303 -5.69 13.89 2.77
CA ARG A 303 -5.12 15.18 2.37
C ARG A 303 -4.37 15.84 3.52
N ASP A 304 -5.03 15.97 4.68
CA ASP A 304 -4.48 16.67 5.84
C ASP A 304 -3.29 15.92 6.43
N ILE A 305 -3.36 14.59 6.54
CA ILE A 305 -2.26 13.76 7.02
C ILE A 305 -1.04 13.88 6.09
N ASN A 306 -1.23 13.77 4.78
CA ASN A 306 -0.12 13.78 3.84
C ASN A 306 0.51 15.18 3.71
N HIS A 307 -0.28 16.25 3.70
CA HIS A 307 0.29 17.61 3.77
C HIS A 307 1.07 17.83 5.07
N TYR A 308 0.54 17.36 6.21
CA TYR A 308 1.23 17.45 7.50
C TYR A 308 2.54 16.65 7.54
N ALA A 309 2.55 15.42 7.01
CA ALA A 309 3.76 14.60 6.88
C ALA A 309 4.84 15.31 6.03
N SER A 310 4.42 15.95 4.95
CA SER A 310 5.32 16.76 4.12
C SER A 310 5.88 17.96 4.88
N ASP A 311 5.03 18.68 5.64
CA ASP A 311 5.43 19.85 6.41
C ASP A 311 6.47 19.51 7.48
N ILE A 312 6.30 18.40 8.20
CA ILE A 312 7.28 17.91 9.19
C ILE A 312 8.66 17.79 8.53
N HIS A 313 8.73 17.17 7.35
CA HIS A 313 9.98 17.03 6.62
C HIS A 313 10.55 18.35 6.09
N TYR A 314 9.69 19.28 5.67
CA TYR A 314 10.14 20.62 5.24
C TYR A 314 10.69 21.46 6.40
N GLN A 315 10.17 21.25 7.61
CA GLN A 315 10.68 21.88 8.83
C GLN A 315 11.98 21.24 9.34
N GLY A 316 12.47 20.18 8.70
CA GLY A 316 13.71 19.50 9.05
C GLY A 316 13.56 18.41 10.12
N HIS A 317 12.33 18.05 10.46
CA HIS A 317 12.01 17.02 11.44
C HIS A 317 11.88 15.63 10.80
N GLU A 318 12.12 14.58 11.58
CA GLU A 318 11.71 13.22 11.21
C GLU A 318 10.29 12.95 11.71
N LEU A 319 9.50 12.17 10.97
CA LEU A 319 8.12 11.81 11.34
C LEU A 319 7.98 11.24 12.77
N LYS A 320 8.99 10.52 13.27
CA LYS A 320 8.98 9.97 14.64
C LYS A 320 8.99 11.03 15.76
N GLU A 321 9.34 12.28 15.43
CA GLU A 321 9.41 13.41 16.38
C GLU A 321 8.05 14.10 16.54
N ALA A 322 7.15 13.92 15.58
CA ALA A 322 5.80 14.45 15.57
C ALA A 322 4.81 13.29 15.38
N PRO A 323 4.18 12.78 16.47
CA PRO A 323 3.30 11.62 16.39
C PRO A 323 2.23 11.77 15.30
N ALA A 324 1.97 10.68 14.59
CA ALA A 324 0.90 10.63 13.61
C ALA A 324 -0.45 10.85 14.32
N PRO A 325 -1.38 11.61 13.72
CA PRO A 325 -2.70 11.86 14.29
C PRO A 325 -3.63 10.64 14.14
N ILE A 326 -3.27 9.51 14.76
CA ILE A 326 -4.06 8.26 14.70
C ILE A 326 -5.40 8.47 15.40
N GLY A 327 -6.49 8.01 14.76
CA GLY A 327 -7.84 8.14 15.27
C GLY A 327 -8.46 9.53 15.05
N TYR A 328 -7.80 10.40 14.30
CA TYR A 328 -8.44 11.54 13.66
C TYR A 328 -9.27 10.94 12.51
N HIS A 329 -10.60 10.89 12.62
CA HIS A 329 -11.49 10.39 11.57
C HIS A 329 -12.77 11.19 11.57
#